data_AF-A0A5J4XDY2-F1
#
_entry.id   AF-A0A5J4XDY2-F1
#
_cell.length_a   1.000
_cell.length_b   1.000
_cell.length_c   1.000
_cell.angle_alpha   90.00
_cell.angle_beta   90.00
_cell.angle_gamma   90.00
#
_symmetry.space_group_name_H-M   'P 1'
#
loop_
_entity.id
_entity.type
_entity.pdbx_description
1 polymer ?
#
loop_
_entity_poly.entity_id
_entity_poly.type
_entity_poly.pdbx_seq_one_letter_code
_entity_poly.pdbx_strand_id
1 'polypeptide(L)'
;MRLRQTLRHCLGLVLLLVCAVDIGSVSASWGGDWGKSQESQLAFEDYHSKNRSNRSEAFKYTKDDLLIAIPGQTERLSLVEASRPWRRGVNTFVALEKPLTEDSAPQGFLSKTAEHKEHFGTYQDPRSKNEWEKAGDLRASIAPFLAAKEMGLDSFKWVLYGDDDTVFFVDGALDMLENLDYNMPYLLSDDVWFVEDDAQGKQINTHPNRRAPRCLPCGYHDEIADTGYIPWLSFKAPEGCPCTYETICKAPGNEGYFGTNCEWLKVHPGLWYFIHGDSMLTVAIYEMTGILPTDPGYGYYRDHVQMFDPGWKGYQTKGPEDWNFDVFDKGNDPEGVLQRLRTAVHGGDCDNECDDQLQHLVSVHIRSRYSQDYAVNVNDTDFRHVGPEHHRPASYMHFALDKWYMKFRKARGLAAY
;
A
#
# COMPACT_ATOMS: atom_id res chain seq x y z
N MET A 1 -18.67 -24.28 7.52
CA MET A 1 -18.92 -24.98 6.24
C MET A 1 -19.65 -24.12 5.21
N ARG A 2 -20.76 -23.41 5.52
CA ARG A 2 -21.46 -22.56 4.54
C ARG A 2 -20.62 -21.39 3.98
N LEU A 3 -19.74 -20.78 4.79
CA LEU A 3 -18.83 -19.70 4.33
C LEU A 3 -17.86 -20.15 3.22
N ARG A 4 -17.31 -21.37 3.32
CA ARG A 4 -16.37 -21.95 2.33
C ARG A 4 -17.02 -22.22 0.96
N GLN A 5 -18.35 -22.41 0.93
CA GLN A 5 -19.07 -22.75 -0.30
C GLN A 5 -19.56 -21.51 -1.05
N THR A 6 -19.89 -20.44 -0.33
CA THR A 6 -20.16 -19.12 -0.90
C THR A 6 -18.87 -18.52 -1.50
N LEU A 7 -17.74 -18.59 -0.78
CA LEU A 7 -16.48 -17.99 -1.25
C LEU A 7 -15.87 -18.64 -2.51
N ARG A 8 -16.13 -19.93 -2.77
CA ARG A 8 -15.68 -20.58 -4.03
C ARG A 8 -16.37 -20.04 -5.29
N HIS A 9 -17.52 -19.38 -5.15
CA HIS A 9 -18.17 -18.64 -6.25
C HIS A 9 -17.87 -17.13 -6.21
N CYS A 10 -17.14 -16.64 -5.21
CA CYS A 10 -16.78 -15.23 -5.00
C CYS A 10 -15.32 -14.91 -5.41
N LEU A 11 -14.75 -15.67 -6.34
CA LEU A 11 -13.33 -15.65 -6.73
C LEU A 11 -12.84 -14.37 -7.46
N GLY A 12 -13.61 -13.28 -7.45
CA GLY A 12 -13.25 -11.99 -8.06
C GLY A 12 -12.96 -10.87 -7.08
N LEU A 13 -12.75 -11.15 -5.78
CA LEU A 13 -12.37 -10.10 -4.82
C LEU A 13 -10.86 -9.92 -4.84
N VAL A 14 -10.41 -8.83 -5.47
CA VAL A 14 -9.01 -8.44 -5.52
C VAL A 14 -8.77 -7.23 -4.62
N LEU A 15 -7.79 -7.37 -3.74
CA LEU A 15 -7.43 -6.41 -2.72
C LEU A 15 -6.05 -5.83 -3.01
N LEU A 16 -5.96 -4.52 -2.96
CA LEU A 16 -4.77 -3.73 -3.15
C LEU A 16 -4.46 -3.12 -1.78
N LEU A 17 -3.50 -3.70 -1.07
CA LEU A 17 -3.08 -3.26 0.25
C LEU A 17 -2.00 -2.19 0.13
N VAL A 18 -2.09 -1.19 0.98
CA VAL A 18 -1.11 -0.13 1.16
C VAL A 18 -1.00 0.12 2.65
N CYS A 19 0.19 -0.08 3.26
CA CYS A 19 0.32 -0.01 4.72
C CYS A 19 1.63 0.62 5.27
N ALA A 20 1.56 1.28 6.43
CA ALA A 20 2.74 1.78 7.16
C ALA A 20 2.64 1.65 8.68
N VAL A 21 3.42 0.74 9.30
CA VAL A 21 3.54 0.64 10.77
C VAL A 21 4.86 0.00 11.29
N ASP A 22 5.52 0.68 12.25
CA ASP A 22 6.15 0.31 13.56
C ASP A 22 6.81 -1.10 13.91
N ILE A 23 8.12 -1.06 14.28
CA ILE A 23 8.99 -1.88 15.22
C ILE A 23 9.60 -3.29 14.93
N GLY A 24 10.96 -3.41 15.01
CA GLY A 24 11.74 -4.60 15.47
C GLY A 24 13.17 -4.84 14.87
N SER A 25 14.24 -4.99 15.69
CA SER A 25 15.69 -4.99 15.28
C SER A 25 16.26 -6.27 14.64
N VAL A 26 17.16 -6.11 13.65
CA VAL A 26 18.56 -6.65 13.60
C VAL A 26 19.45 -5.69 12.79
N SER A 27 20.68 -5.40 13.25
CA SER A 27 21.63 -4.54 12.55
C SER A 27 22.43 -5.30 11.48
N ALA A 28 22.47 -4.76 10.26
CA ALA A 28 23.44 -5.14 9.26
C ALA A 28 23.87 -3.89 8.47
N SER A 29 25.18 -3.63 8.43
CA SER A 29 25.78 -2.50 7.72
C SER A 29 25.84 -2.79 6.23
N TRP A 30 25.02 -2.12 5.43
CA TRP A 30 25.00 -2.25 3.97
C TRP A 30 25.37 -0.93 3.30
N GLY A 31 26.68 -0.70 3.15
CA GLY A 31 27.24 0.32 2.26
C GLY A 31 27.79 -0.35 1.01
N GLY A 32 26.94 -0.50 -0.02
CA GLY A 32 27.34 -1.00 -1.34
C GLY A 32 27.00 0.05 -2.39
N ASP A 33 27.98 0.42 -3.19
CA ASP A 33 27.86 1.34 -4.32
C ASP A 33 27.08 0.62 -5.44
N TRP A 34 25.82 1.00 -5.66
CA TRP A 34 24.89 0.34 -6.58
C TRP A 34 25.09 0.85 -8.00
N GLY A 35 26.09 0.33 -8.70
CA GLY A 35 26.23 0.54 -10.15
C GLY A 35 25.09 -0.13 -10.90
N LYS A 36 24.11 0.65 -11.39
CA LYS A 36 23.07 0.18 -12.33
C LYS A 36 23.75 -0.22 -13.64
N SER A 37 23.38 -1.36 -14.23
CA SER A 37 23.70 -1.64 -15.63
C SER A 37 22.87 -0.72 -16.51
N GLN A 38 23.50 0.07 -17.37
CA GLN A 38 22.85 1.01 -18.32
C GLN A 38 21.72 0.37 -19.15
N GLU A 39 21.76 -0.95 -19.36
CA GLU A 39 20.77 -1.71 -20.13
C GLU A 39 19.39 -1.80 -19.46
N SER A 40 19.31 -1.93 -18.13
CA SER A 40 18.01 -2.04 -17.43
C SER A 40 17.26 -0.71 -17.42
N GLN A 41 18.00 0.40 -17.39
CA GLN A 41 17.43 1.74 -17.47
C GLN A 41 16.88 2.04 -18.88
N LEU A 42 17.60 1.62 -19.93
CA LEU A 42 17.16 1.83 -21.32
C LEU A 42 15.91 1.02 -21.68
N ALA A 43 15.80 -0.22 -21.19
CA ALA A 43 14.60 -1.05 -21.41
C ALA A 43 13.36 -0.43 -20.75
N PHE A 44 13.51 0.09 -19.53
CA PHE A 44 12.44 0.78 -18.81
C PHE A 44 12.00 2.08 -19.50
N GLU A 45 12.95 2.92 -19.91
CA GLU A 45 12.65 4.18 -20.60
C GLU A 45 11.92 3.97 -21.94
N ASP A 46 12.29 2.93 -22.70
CA ASP A 46 11.64 2.58 -23.97
C ASP A 46 10.20 2.08 -23.79
N TYR A 47 9.94 1.28 -22.74
CA TYR A 47 8.58 0.81 -22.40
C TYR A 47 7.63 1.98 -22.08
N HIS A 48 8.04 2.88 -21.20
CA HIS A 48 7.21 4.03 -20.79
C HIS A 48 7.05 5.06 -21.93
N SER A 49 8.10 5.28 -22.74
CA SER A 49 8.05 6.15 -23.91
C SER A 49 7.00 5.71 -24.93
N LYS A 50 6.97 4.41 -25.26
CA LYS A 50 6.02 3.85 -26.23
C LYS A 50 4.59 3.93 -25.72
N ASN A 51 4.36 3.64 -24.44
CA ASN A 51 3.03 3.69 -23.84
C ASN A 51 2.49 5.12 -23.68
N ARG A 52 3.32 6.15 -23.44
CA ARG A 52 2.84 7.54 -23.33
C ARG A 52 2.24 8.10 -24.63
N SER A 53 2.84 7.79 -25.77
CA SER A 53 2.46 8.42 -27.05
C SER A 53 1.09 7.98 -27.61
N ASN A 54 0.52 6.90 -27.09
CA ASN A 54 -0.77 6.33 -27.52
C ASN A 54 -1.92 6.51 -26.51
N ARG A 55 -1.73 7.21 -25.39
CA ARG A 55 -2.74 7.40 -24.32
C ARG A 55 -3.91 8.35 -24.65
N SER A 56 -4.42 8.29 -25.88
CA SER A 56 -5.73 8.90 -26.20
C SER A 56 -6.91 7.98 -25.87
N GLU A 57 -6.66 6.72 -25.49
CA GLU A 57 -7.71 5.78 -25.07
C GLU A 57 -7.99 5.94 -23.56
N ALA A 58 -9.27 5.90 -23.20
CA ALA A 58 -9.69 5.93 -21.81
C ALA A 58 -9.19 4.66 -21.09
N PHE A 59 -8.77 4.79 -19.84
CA PHE A 59 -8.36 3.65 -19.01
C PHE A 59 -9.39 2.51 -19.09
N LYS A 60 -8.90 1.27 -19.18
CA LYS A 60 -9.75 0.05 -19.09
C LYS A 60 -10.65 0.06 -17.86
N TYR A 61 -10.15 0.61 -16.76
CA TYR A 61 -10.85 0.75 -15.48
C TYR A 61 -11.15 2.22 -15.19
N THR A 62 -12.24 2.44 -14.46
CA THR A 62 -12.69 3.76 -14.05
C THR A 62 -12.79 3.85 -12.53
N LYS A 63 -13.02 5.06 -11.99
CA LYS A 63 -13.25 5.25 -10.56
C LYS A 63 -14.44 4.47 -10.00
N ASP A 64 -15.44 4.16 -10.83
CA ASP A 64 -16.59 3.35 -10.43
C ASP A 64 -16.24 1.85 -10.32
N ASP A 65 -15.10 1.42 -10.87
CA ASP A 65 -14.57 0.07 -10.70
C ASP A 65 -13.76 -0.10 -9.39
N LEU A 66 -13.54 0.99 -8.66
CA LEU A 66 -12.76 1.02 -7.42
C LEU A 66 -13.66 1.14 -6.19
N LEU A 67 -13.25 0.48 -5.11
CA LEU A 67 -13.76 0.67 -3.76
C LEU A 67 -12.58 0.98 -2.84
N ILE A 68 -12.65 2.04 -2.04
CA ILE A 68 -11.66 2.32 -1.00
C ILE A 68 -12.20 1.81 0.34
N ALA A 69 -11.44 0.97 1.04
CA ALA A 69 -11.77 0.46 2.37
C ALA A 69 -10.80 1.02 3.41
N ILE A 70 -11.32 1.79 4.36
CA ILE A 70 -10.53 2.47 5.39
C ILE A 70 -10.96 1.94 6.76
N PRO A 71 -10.05 1.33 7.54
CA PRO A 71 -10.27 1.23 8.96
C PRO A 71 -10.05 2.60 9.61
N GLY A 72 -11.04 3.05 10.36
CA GLY A 72 -10.99 4.32 11.06
C GLY A 72 -11.26 4.16 12.55
N GLN A 73 -11.20 5.30 13.22
CA GLN A 73 -11.75 5.48 14.55
C GLN A 73 -12.60 6.75 14.57
N THR A 74 -13.64 6.79 15.39
CA THR A 74 -14.52 7.97 15.46
C THR A 74 -13.74 9.23 15.85
N GLU A 75 -12.72 9.09 16.69
CA GLU A 75 -11.83 10.19 17.10
C GLU A 75 -10.91 10.68 15.96
N ARG A 76 -10.68 9.84 14.94
CA ARG A 76 -9.83 10.10 13.77
C ARG A 76 -10.62 10.53 12.52
N LEU A 77 -11.92 10.79 12.62
CA LEU A 77 -12.76 11.20 11.48
C LEU A 77 -12.28 12.46 10.76
N SER A 78 -11.53 13.34 11.44
CA SER A 78 -10.89 14.49 10.80
C SER A 78 -9.88 14.10 9.71
N LEU A 79 -9.21 12.95 9.85
CA LEU A 79 -8.29 12.44 8.83
C LEU A 79 -9.07 11.88 7.63
N VAL A 80 -10.15 11.13 7.91
CA VAL A 80 -11.10 10.66 6.87
C VAL A 80 -11.71 11.83 6.09
N GLU A 81 -11.99 12.95 6.75
CA GLU A 81 -12.43 14.19 6.10
C GLU A 81 -11.31 14.82 5.27
N ALA A 82 -10.11 14.95 5.83
CA ALA A 82 -8.96 15.54 5.14
C ALA A 82 -8.54 14.71 3.91
N SER A 83 -8.79 13.41 3.89
CA SER A 83 -8.47 12.53 2.76
C SER A 83 -9.46 12.62 1.59
N ARG A 84 -10.63 13.26 1.76
CA ARG A 84 -11.68 13.38 0.71
C ARG A 84 -11.19 13.80 -0.68
N PRO A 85 -10.26 14.78 -0.85
CA PRO A 85 -9.77 15.15 -2.17
C PRO A 85 -9.18 13.96 -2.94
N TRP A 86 -8.46 13.07 -2.26
CA TRP A 86 -7.74 11.93 -2.84
C TRP A 86 -8.63 10.79 -3.32
N ARG A 87 -9.85 10.72 -2.78
CA ARG A 87 -10.82 9.67 -3.07
C ARG A 87 -12.08 10.21 -3.74
N ARG A 88 -11.98 11.40 -4.34
CA ARG A 88 -13.07 12.05 -5.07
C ARG A 88 -13.58 11.15 -6.19
N GLY A 89 -14.86 10.81 -6.13
CA GLY A 89 -15.57 10.04 -7.15
C GLY A 89 -15.46 8.52 -6.99
N VAL A 90 -14.72 8.03 -6.00
CA VAL A 90 -14.57 6.60 -5.70
C VAL A 90 -15.47 6.23 -4.52
N ASN A 91 -16.17 5.09 -4.60
CA ASN A 91 -16.93 4.59 -3.46
C ASN A 91 -15.97 4.31 -2.30
N THR A 92 -16.29 4.81 -1.11
CA THR A 92 -15.44 4.61 0.07
C THR A 92 -16.25 4.03 1.20
N PHE A 93 -15.73 2.97 1.82
CA PHE A 93 -16.27 2.40 3.04
C PHE A 93 -15.32 2.64 4.20
N VAL A 94 -15.85 3.18 5.31
CA VAL A 94 -15.09 3.45 6.53
C VAL A 94 -15.61 2.55 7.66
N ALA A 95 -14.74 1.69 8.17
CA ALA A 95 -15.06 0.82 9.30
C ALA A 95 -14.72 1.55 10.62
N LEU A 96 -15.72 1.78 11.47
CA LEU A 96 -15.56 2.44 12.77
C LEU A 96 -15.78 1.48 13.94
N GLU A 97 -15.30 1.83 15.13
CA GLU A 97 -15.47 1.06 16.37
C GLU A 97 -16.91 1.13 16.92
N LYS A 98 -17.67 2.17 16.54
CA LYS A 98 -19.04 2.44 16.99
C LYS A 98 -19.86 3.13 15.90
N PRO A 99 -21.21 3.08 15.97
CA PRO A 99 -22.05 3.76 15.00
C PRO A 99 -21.76 5.25 14.94
N LEU A 100 -21.69 5.78 13.72
CA LEU A 100 -21.50 7.21 13.49
C LEU A 100 -22.80 7.96 13.82
N THR A 101 -22.67 9.02 14.62
CA THR A 101 -23.79 9.88 15.04
C THR A 101 -23.42 11.35 14.86
N GLU A 102 -24.41 12.26 14.79
CA GLU A 102 -24.16 13.71 14.74
C GLU A 102 -23.31 14.20 15.91
N ASP A 103 -23.49 13.62 17.10
CA ASP A 103 -22.72 14.01 18.29
C ASP A 103 -21.27 13.53 18.27
N SER A 104 -20.96 12.51 17.46
CA SER A 104 -19.63 11.89 17.43
C SER A 104 -18.81 12.26 16.20
N ALA A 105 -19.44 12.85 15.18
CA ALA A 105 -18.80 13.32 13.97
C ALA A 105 -18.35 14.80 14.09
N PRO A 106 -17.31 15.23 13.36
CA PRO A 106 -17.02 16.65 13.20
C PRO A 106 -18.24 17.44 12.65
N GLN A 107 -18.35 18.72 13.01
CA GLN A 107 -19.50 19.54 12.61
C GLN A 107 -19.65 19.59 11.08
N GLY A 108 -20.80 19.17 10.56
CA GLY A 108 -21.08 19.15 9.12
C GLY A 108 -20.36 18.04 8.35
N PHE A 109 -19.73 17.08 9.04
CA PHE A 109 -19.10 15.91 8.42
C PHE A 109 -20.16 15.04 7.73
N LEU A 110 -21.24 14.74 8.44
CA LEU A 110 -22.31 13.83 7.99
C LEU A 110 -23.08 14.35 6.78
N SER A 111 -23.28 15.67 6.68
CA SER A 111 -24.02 16.28 5.56
C SER A 111 -23.31 16.18 4.22
N LYS A 112 -22.01 15.85 4.22
CA LYS A 112 -21.18 15.73 3.01
C LYS A 112 -20.89 14.28 2.61
N THR A 113 -21.27 13.30 3.41
CA THR A 113 -20.91 11.89 3.17
C THR A 113 -21.43 11.38 1.83
N ALA A 114 -22.68 11.70 1.49
CA ALA A 114 -23.29 11.34 0.21
C ALA A 114 -22.59 12.00 -1.00
N GLU A 115 -22.18 13.27 -0.88
CA GLU A 115 -21.43 13.98 -1.93
C GLU A 115 -20.10 13.27 -2.23
N HIS A 116 -19.47 12.70 -1.21
CA HIS A 116 -18.18 12.03 -1.30
C HIS A 116 -18.27 10.50 -1.48
N LYS A 117 -19.46 9.95 -1.76
CA LYS A 117 -19.70 8.50 -1.89
C LYS A 117 -19.18 7.70 -0.68
N GLU A 118 -19.37 8.22 0.53
CA GLU A 118 -18.91 7.63 1.78
C GLU A 118 -19.99 6.76 2.44
N HIS A 119 -19.60 5.52 2.76
CA HIS A 119 -20.38 4.53 3.48
C HIS A 119 -19.68 4.22 4.81
N PHE A 120 -20.46 3.97 5.85
CA PHE A 120 -19.92 3.72 7.19
C PHE A 120 -20.49 2.41 7.72
N GLY A 121 -19.61 1.57 8.25
CA GLY A 121 -20.01 0.39 9.00
C GLY A 121 -19.27 0.31 10.32
N THR A 122 -19.70 -0.63 11.14
CA THR A 122 -19.19 -0.75 12.50
C THR A 122 -18.61 -2.11 12.75
N TYR A 123 -17.45 -2.13 13.40
CA TYR A 123 -16.91 -3.32 14.01
C TYR A 123 -16.23 -3.00 15.32
N GLN A 124 -16.79 -3.55 16.39
CA GLN A 124 -16.25 -3.42 17.72
C GLN A 124 -15.10 -4.42 17.89
N ASP A 125 -13.88 -3.91 18.06
CA ASP A 125 -12.75 -4.77 18.35
C ASP A 125 -13.02 -5.54 19.66
N PRO A 126 -12.75 -6.85 19.70
CA PRO A 126 -12.70 -7.55 20.97
C PRO A 126 -11.64 -6.87 21.84
N ARG A 127 -11.88 -6.79 23.14
CA ARG A 127 -10.83 -6.35 24.07
C ARG A 127 -9.63 -7.27 23.87
N SER A 128 -8.52 -6.70 23.42
CA SER A 128 -7.30 -7.47 23.32
C SER A 128 -6.95 -8.04 24.69
N LYS A 129 -6.50 -9.30 24.69
CA LYS A 129 -5.92 -9.94 25.88
C LYS A 129 -4.41 -9.76 25.95
N ASN A 130 -3.79 -9.24 24.88
CA ASN A 130 -2.36 -9.19 24.68
C ASN A 130 -1.92 -7.73 24.53
N GLU A 131 -0.82 -7.35 25.17
CA GLU A 131 -0.27 -5.98 25.10
C GLU A 131 0.20 -5.60 23.68
N TRP A 132 0.36 -6.58 22.80
CA TRP A 132 0.89 -6.42 21.44
C TRP A 132 -0.17 -6.14 20.36
N GLU A 133 -1.46 -6.40 20.64
CA GLU A 133 -2.52 -6.12 19.66
C GLU A 133 -3.00 -4.68 19.86
N LYS A 134 -2.86 -3.85 18.81
CA LYS A 134 -3.31 -2.46 18.84
C LYS A 134 -4.84 -2.45 18.70
N ALA A 135 -5.48 -1.53 19.44
CA ALA A 135 -6.91 -1.31 19.26
C ALA A 135 -7.17 -0.88 17.81
N GLY A 136 -7.97 -1.66 17.09
CA GLY A 136 -8.26 -1.44 15.67
C GLY A 136 -7.64 -2.46 14.73
N ASP A 137 -6.66 -3.27 15.13
CA ASP A 137 -5.99 -4.22 14.21
C ASP A 137 -6.98 -5.21 13.59
N LEU A 138 -7.89 -5.75 14.41
CA LEU A 138 -8.91 -6.66 13.89
C LEU A 138 -9.88 -5.91 12.95
N ARG A 139 -10.33 -4.70 13.31
CA ARG A 139 -11.15 -3.87 12.42
C ARG A 139 -10.45 -3.56 11.09
N ALA A 140 -9.16 -3.23 11.12
CA ALA A 140 -8.30 -3.07 9.95
C ALA A 140 -8.33 -4.32 9.07
N SER A 141 -8.07 -5.48 9.66
CA SER A 141 -8.06 -6.74 8.92
C SER A 141 -9.38 -7.11 8.26
N ILE A 142 -10.51 -6.63 8.78
CA ILE A 142 -11.83 -6.99 8.26
C ILE A 142 -12.48 -5.91 7.41
N ALA A 143 -11.94 -4.68 7.40
CA ALA A 143 -12.57 -3.54 6.76
C ALA A 143 -12.94 -3.82 5.29
N PRO A 144 -12.10 -4.48 4.47
CA PRO A 144 -12.48 -4.85 3.10
C PRO A 144 -13.66 -5.81 3.03
N PHE A 145 -13.79 -6.76 3.96
CA PHE A 145 -14.91 -7.70 3.97
C PHE A 145 -16.21 -7.03 4.39
N LEU A 146 -16.14 -6.07 5.31
CA LEU A 146 -17.28 -5.23 5.66
C LEU A 146 -17.71 -4.36 4.48
N ALA A 147 -16.75 -3.75 3.79
CA ALA A 147 -16.98 -2.96 2.60
C ALA A 147 -17.65 -3.79 1.49
N ALA A 148 -17.11 -4.97 1.19
CA ALA A 148 -17.66 -5.91 0.22
C ALA A 148 -19.09 -6.36 0.58
N LYS A 149 -19.36 -6.58 1.88
CA LYS A 149 -20.70 -6.93 2.37
C LYS A 149 -21.70 -5.78 2.19
N GLU A 150 -21.28 -4.56 2.47
CA GLU A 150 -22.12 -3.36 2.39
C GLU A 150 -22.43 -2.99 0.94
N MET A 151 -21.40 -2.95 0.09
CA MET A 151 -21.52 -2.49 -1.30
C MET A 151 -22.01 -3.59 -2.25
N GLY A 152 -21.79 -4.85 -1.90
CA GLY A 152 -22.02 -6.01 -2.78
C GLY A 152 -20.83 -6.27 -3.70
N LEU A 153 -20.51 -7.55 -3.91
CA LEU A 153 -19.30 -7.99 -4.63
C LEU A 153 -19.27 -7.57 -6.12
N ASP A 154 -20.43 -7.36 -6.73
CA ASP A 154 -20.52 -6.99 -8.15
C ASP A 154 -20.45 -5.46 -8.37
N SER A 155 -20.27 -4.67 -7.30
CA SER A 155 -20.30 -3.20 -7.37
C SER A 155 -18.92 -2.56 -7.61
N PHE A 156 -17.85 -3.34 -7.58
CA PHE A 156 -16.48 -2.91 -7.83
C PHE A 156 -15.68 -4.07 -8.43
N LYS A 157 -14.51 -3.77 -9.00
CA LYS A 157 -13.54 -4.75 -9.50
C LYS A 157 -12.29 -4.83 -8.64
N TRP A 158 -11.93 -3.71 -8.00
CA TRP A 158 -10.73 -3.58 -7.18
C TRP A 158 -11.03 -2.89 -5.86
N VAL A 159 -10.42 -3.38 -4.78
CA VAL A 159 -10.45 -2.70 -3.48
C VAL A 159 -9.09 -2.09 -3.21
N LEU A 160 -9.03 -0.77 -3.01
CA LEU A 160 -7.88 -0.09 -2.42
C LEU A 160 -8.07 -0.08 -0.91
N TYR A 161 -7.15 -0.69 -0.18
CA TYR A 161 -7.19 -0.81 1.26
C TYR A 161 -5.98 -0.10 1.87
N GLY A 162 -6.24 0.76 2.84
CA GLY A 162 -5.22 1.49 3.58
C GLY A 162 -5.84 2.22 4.76
N ASP A 163 -4.98 2.61 5.70
CA ASP A 163 -5.36 3.30 6.92
C ASP A 163 -5.99 4.68 6.68
N ASP A 164 -6.58 5.26 7.73
CA ASP A 164 -7.16 6.61 7.68
C ASP A 164 -6.14 7.75 7.46
N ASP A 165 -4.84 7.44 7.45
CA ASP A 165 -3.73 8.31 7.05
C ASP A 165 -3.01 7.82 5.78
N THR A 166 -3.67 6.99 4.98
CA THR A 166 -3.22 6.64 3.62
C THR A 166 -3.77 7.63 2.60
N VAL A 167 -2.90 8.13 1.72
CA VAL A 167 -3.29 8.87 0.52
C VAL A 167 -3.24 7.93 -0.67
N PHE A 168 -4.33 7.84 -1.43
CA PHE A 168 -4.38 7.13 -2.70
C PHE A 168 -4.34 8.11 -3.87
N PHE A 169 -3.37 7.92 -4.76
CA PHE A 169 -3.29 8.59 -6.05
C PHE A 169 -4.09 7.76 -7.06
N VAL A 170 -5.41 7.97 -7.08
CA VAL A 170 -6.37 7.12 -7.82
C VAL A 170 -6.00 6.94 -9.30
N ASP A 171 -5.48 7.98 -9.96
CA ASP A 171 -5.06 7.88 -11.36
C ASP A 171 -3.88 6.91 -11.53
N GLY A 172 -2.90 6.94 -10.62
CA GLY A 172 -1.78 6.00 -10.66
C GLY A 172 -2.21 4.59 -10.29
N ALA A 173 -3.20 4.43 -9.40
CA ALA A 173 -3.82 3.14 -9.16
C ALA A 173 -4.50 2.58 -10.43
N LEU A 174 -5.32 3.39 -11.12
CA LEU A 174 -5.95 2.98 -12.37
C LEU A 174 -4.93 2.63 -13.46
N ASP A 175 -3.86 3.41 -13.55
CA ASP A 175 -2.75 3.19 -14.48
C ASP A 175 -2.06 1.84 -14.23
N MET A 176 -1.74 1.56 -12.97
CA MET A 176 -1.14 0.29 -12.56
C MET A 176 -2.05 -0.90 -12.89
N LEU A 177 -3.36 -0.72 -12.69
CA LEU A 177 -4.35 -1.77 -12.87
C LEU A 177 -4.68 -2.05 -14.34
N GLU A 178 -4.43 -1.11 -15.26
CA GLU A 178 -4.87 -1.17 -16.66
C GLU A 178 -4.55 -2.50 -17.37
N ASN A 179 -3.37 -3.05 -17.11
CA ASN A 179 -2.89 -4.29 -17.73
C ASN A 179 -3.25 -5.57 -16.97
N LEU A 180 -3.95 -5.45 -15.85
CA LEU A 180 -4.36 -6.60 -15.03
C LEU A 180 -5.79 -7.03 -15.40
N ASP A 181 -6.04 -8.34 -15.38
CA ASP A 181 -7.38 -8.92 -15.55
C ASP A 181 -8.06 -9.12 -14.19
N TYR A 182 -9.02 -8.27 -13.83
CA TYR A 182 -9.71 -8.31 -12.53
C TYR A 182 -10.39 -9.64 -12.18
N ASN A 183 -10.57 -10.57 -13.13
CA ASN A 183 -11.09 -11.91 -12.84
C ASN A 183 -10.02 -12.86 -12.25
N MET A 184 -8.77 -12.42 -12.17
CA MET A 184 -7.67 -13.15 -11.56
C MET A 184 -7.48 -12.73 -10.10
N PRO A 185 -7.06 -13.65 -9.20
CA PRO A 185 -6.88 -13.33 -7.80
C PRO A 185 -5.54 -12.63 -7.56
N TYR A 186 -5.53 -11.29 -7.54
CA TYR A 186 -4.34 -10.53 -7.11
C TYR A 186 -4.38 -10.18 -5.62
N LEU A 187 -3.18 -9.96 -5.10
CA LEU A 187 -2.98 -9.27 -3.84
C LEU A 187 -1.71 -8.44 -4.02
N LEU A 188 -1.90 -7.17 -4.33
CA LEU A 188 -0.81 -6.22 -4.53
C LEU A 188 -0.58 -5.51 -3.20
N SER A 189 0.63 -5.59 -2.67
CA SER A 189 0.97 -5.00 -1.38
C SER A 189 2.41 -4.52 -1.39
N ASP A 190 2.65 -3.35 -0.84
CA ASP A 190 3.96 -2.96 -0.35
C ASP A 190 4.23 -3.53 1.04
N ASP A 191 3.19 -3.83 1.81
CA ASP A 191 3.30 -4.43 3.12
C ASP A 191 3.24 -5.96 3.07
N VAL A 192 4.43 -6.56 2.96
CA VAL A 192 4.62 -7.99 3.19
C VAL A 192 5.75 -8.21 4.19
N TRP A 193 5.35 -8.57 5.40
CA TRP A 193 6.26 -9.09 6.41
C TRP A 193 6.77 -10.47 5.98
N PHE A 194 8.01 -10.76 6.33
CA PHE A 194 8.53 -12.12 6.19
C PHE A 194 9.71 -12.32 7.13
N VAL A 195 9.70 -13.44 7.85
CA VAL A 195 10.82 -13.85 8.72
C VAL A 195 11.82 -14.59 7.87
N GLU A 196 13.06 -14.12 7.87
CA GLU A 196 14.19 -14.82 7.28
C GLU A 196 15.18 -15.24 8.37
N ASP A 197 15.91 -16.32 8.15
CA ASP A 197 17.09 -16.61 8.94
C ASP A 197 18.29 -15.89 8.30
N ASP A 198 19.08 -15.19 9.11
CA ASP A 198 20.34 -14.60 8.66
C ASP A 198 21.43 -15.65 8.43
N ALA A 199 22.62 -15.21 8.01
CA ALA A 199 23.75 -16.10 7.76
C ALA A 199 24.21 -16.88 9.01
N GLN A 200 23.75 -16.49 10.21
CA GLN A 200 24.02 -17.15 11.49
C GLN A 200 22.82 -17.98 11.99
N GLY A 201 21.74 -18.08 11.21
CA GLY A 201 20.53 -18.81 11.58
C GLY A 201 19.66 -18.05 12.60
N LYS A 202 19.86 -16.74 12.77
CA LYS A 202 19.02 -15.91 13.61
C LYS A 202 17.87 -15.35 12.77
N GLN A 203 16.66 -15.47 13.31
CA GLN A 203 15.47 -14.88 12.71
C GLN A 203 15.57 -13.35 12.66
N ILE A 204 15.45 -12.81 11.46
CA ILE A 204 15.28 -11.39 11.17
C ILE A 204 13.87 -11.23 10.59
N ASN A 205 13.11 -10.34 11.22
CA ASN A 205 11.85 -9.88 10.67
C ASN A 205 12.18 -8.63 9.86
N THR A 206 11.96 -8.67 8.55
CA THR A 206 12.11 -7.48 7.71
C THR A 206 10.77 -7.12 7.08
N HIS A 207 10.60 -5.82 6.85
CA HIS A 207 9.43 -5.26 6.22
C HIS A 207 9.82 -3.93 5.52
N PRO A 208 9.39 -3.71 4.27
CA PRO A 208 8.85 -4.72 3.36
C PRO A 208 9.94 -5.74 2.98
N ASN A 209 9.63 -7.05 3.02
CA ASN A 209 10.63 -8.07 2.75
C ASN A 209 10.63 -8.48 1.28
N ARG A 210 11.71 -8.14 0.55
CA ARG A 210 11.88 -8.49 -0.87
C ARG A 210 11.90 -10.00 -1.15
N ARG A 211 12.20 -10.80 -0.12
CA ARG A 211 12.23 -12.26 -0.15
C ARG A 211 10.89 -12.88 0.23
N ALA A 212 9.87 -12.07 0.53
CA ALA A 212 8.55 -12.59 0.82
C ALA A 212 8.01 -13.40 -0.38
N PRO A 213 7.52 -14.62 -0.15
CA PRO A 213 7.01 -15.49 -1.20
C PRO A 213 5.73 -14.95 -1.82
N ARG A 214 5.71 -14.96 -3.14
CA ARG A 214 4.61 -14.48 -3.98
C ARG A 214 4.63 -15.24 -5.31
N CYS A 215 3.56 -15.13 -6.08
CA CYS A 215 3.56 -15.53 -7.48
C CYS A 215 3.46 -14.33 -8.41
N LEU A 216 3.87 -14.54 -9.65
CA LEU A 216 3.50 -13.70 -10.78
C LEU A 216 2.10 -14.09 -11.26
N PRO A 217 1.29 -13.11 -11.73
CA PRO A 217 0.01 -13.42 -12.37
C PRO A 217 0.18 -14.29 -13.62
N CYS A 218 -0.84 -15.05 -14.02
CA CYS A 218 -0.73 -15.87 -15.23
C CYS A 218 -0.63 -15.05 -16.49
N GLY A 219 0.27 -15.49 -17.37
CA GLY A 219 0.56 -14.76 -18.59
C GLY A 219 1.20 -13.39 -18.33
N TYR A 220 1.54 -13.08 -17.08
CA TYR A 220 2.37 -11.94 -16.76
C TYR A 220 3.82 -12.32 -17.08
N HIS A 221 4.37 -11.62 -18.06
CA HIS A 221 5.76 -11.77 -18.42
C HIS A 221 6.62 -10.85 -17.54
N ASP A 222 7.45 -11.43 -16.68
CA ASP A 222 8.41 -10.67 -15.90
C ASP A 222 9.64 -10.35 -16.76
N GLU A 223 9.58 -9.22 -17.48
CA GLU A 223 10.66 -8.74 -18.35
C GLU A 223 12.01 -8.60 -17.59
N ILE A 224 11.98 -8.40 -16.27
CA ILE A 224 13.19 -8.33 -15.46
C ILE A 224 13.81 -9.70 -15.29
N ALA A 225 13.00 -10.76 -15.12
CA ALA A 225 13.51 -12.12 -15.04
C ALA A 225 14.27 -12.52 -16.32
N ASP A 226 13.84 -12.02 -17.48
CA ASP A 226 14.47 -12.26 -18.77
C ASP A 226 15.86 -11.61 -18.90
N THR A 227 16.10 -10.50 -18.21
CA THR A 227 17.45 -9.90 -18.14
C THR A 227 18.43 -10.70 -17.28
N GLY A 228 17.94 -11.73 -16.57
CA GLY A 228 18.71 -12.46 -15.56
C GLY A 228 18.99 -11.65 -14.29
N TYR A 229 18.55 -10.39 -14.24
CA TYR A 229 18.72 -9.50 -13.09
C TYR A 229 17.57 -9.69 -12.11
N ILE A 230 17.68 -10.67 -11.22
CA ILE A 230 16.84 -10.67 -10.01
C ILE A 230 17.54 -9.73 -9.01
N PRO A 231 16.90 -8.65 -8.52
CA PRO A 231 17.50 -7.79 -7.51
C PRO A 231 18.06 -8.63 -6.37
N TRP A 232 19.26 -8.29 -5.90
CA TRP A 232 19.93 -9.04 -4.85
C TRP A 232 18.99 -9.17 -3.63
N LEU A 233 18.79 -10.41 -3.15
CA LEU A 233 17.79 -10.78 -2.14
C LEU A 233 16.31 -10.60 -2.52
N SER A 234 15.93 -10.72 -3.80
CA SER A 234 14.51 -10.82 -4.18
C SER A 234 14.08 -12.28 -4.33
N PHE A 235 12.86 -12.59 -3.90
CA PHE A 235 12.24 -13.90 -4.13
C PHE A 235 12.00 -14.12 -5.63
N LYS A 236 12.41 -15.28 -6.14
CA LYS A 236 12.13 -15.70 -7.52
C LYS A 236 10.68 -16.17 -7.63
N ALA A 237 9.78 -15.22 -7.87
CA ALA A 237 8.35 -15.46 -7.97
C ALA A 237 8.04 -16.34 -9.21
N PRO A 238 7.45 -17.54 -9.05
CA PRO A 238 6.95 -18.30 -10.19
C PRO A 238 5.61 -17.76 -10.67
N GLU A 239 5.24 -18.03 -11.92
CA GLU A 239 3.84 -17.90 -12.33
C GLU A 239 2.95 -18.88 -11.55
N GLY A 240 1.78 -18.43 -11.10
CA GLY A 240 0.86 -19.30 -10.38
C GLY A 240 -0.60 -18.87 -10.46
N CYS A 241 -1.45 -19.69 -11.08
CA CYS A 241 -2.91 -19.50 -11.06
C CYS A 241 -3.67 -20.79 -10.75
N PRO A 242 -4.20 -20.92 -9.52
CA PRO A 242 -4.05 -19.99 -8.41
C PRO A 242 -2.61 -19.96 -7.86
N CYS A 243 -2.20 -18.82 -7.29
CA CYS A 243 -0.96 -18.75 -6.53
C CYS A 243 -1.13 -19.52 -5.22
N THR A 244 -0.79 -20.81 -5.22
CA THR A 244 -0.90 -21.64 -4.01
C THR A 244 0.46 -21.94 -3.41
N TYR A 245 0.44 -22.38 -2.15
CA TYR A 245 1.59 -22.99 -1.50
C TYR A 245 2.28 -24.02 -2.41
N GLU A 246 1.54 -24.98 -2.98
CA GLU A 246 2.13 -26.06 -3.79
C GLU A 246 2.79 -25.51 -5.05
N THR A 247 2.23 -24.45 -5.61
CA THR A 247 2.74 -23.79 -6.82
C THR A 247 4.08 -23.14 -6.54
N ILE A 248 4.15 -22.34 -5.47
CA ILE A 248 5.40 -21.69 -5.05
C ILE A 248 6.48 -22.73 -4.69
N CYS A 249 6.06 -23.78 -3.98
CA CYS A 249 6.93 -24.83 -3.49
C CYS A 249 7.57 -25.72 -4.54
N LYS A 250 6.78 -26.10 -5.54
CA LYS A 250 7.22 -27.01 -6.59
C LYS A 250 7.83 -26.26 -7.78
N ALA A 251 7.91 -24.94 -7.70
CA ALA A 251 8.49 -24.13 -8.74
C ALA A 251 10.00 -24.37 -8.86
N PRO A 252 10.53 -24.47 -10.08
CA PRO A 252 11.96 -24.65 -10.32
C PRO A 252 12.82 -23.55 -9.68
N GLY A 253 13.74 -23.93 -8.80
CA GLY A 253 14.63 -23.03 -8.07
C GLY A 253 14.17 -22.67 -6.65
N ASN A 254 13.00 -23.15 -6.21
CA ASN A 254 12.47 -22.94 -4.86
C ASN A 254 12.58 -24.17 -3.95
N GLU A 255 13.11 -25.30 -4.43
CA GLU A 255 13.06 -26.61 -3.76
C GLU A 255 13.79 -26.66 -2.41
N GLY A 256 14.73 -25.74 -2.17
CA GLY A 256 15.44 -25.58 -0.90
C GLY A 256 14.95 -24.41 -0.05
N TYR A 257 14.20 -23.47 -0.64
CA TYR A 257 13.86 -22.21 0.00
C TYR A 257 12.91 -22.40 1.20
N PHE A 258 12.01 -23.38 1.11
CA PHE A 258 11.04 -23.72 2.17
C PHE A 258 11.34 -25.06 2.86
N GLY A 259 12.54 -25.62 2.62
CA GLY A 259 12.89 -26.99 2.97
C GLY A 259 12.36 -28.03 1.96
N THR A 260 12.89 -29.25 2.04
CA THR A 260 12.71 -30.33 1.05
C THR A 260 11.27 -30.79 0.83
N ASN A 261 10.39 -30.57 1.81
CA ASN A 261 8.95 -30.88 1.74
C ASN A 261 8.08 -29.62 1.89
N CYS A 262 8.70 -28.44 1.76
CA CYS A 262 8.11 -27.15 2.09
C CYS A 262 7.56 -27.02 3.52
N GLU A 263 8.15 -27.75 4.45
CA GLU A 263 7.72 -27.79 5.85
C GLU A 263 7.72 -26.40 6.49
N TRP A 264 8.63 -25.51 6.08
CA TRP A 264 8.78 -24.19 6.68
C TRP A 264 7.49 -23.35 6.56
N LEU A 265 6.89 -23.33 5.37
CA LEU A 265 5.62 -22.66 5.09
C LEU A 265 4.44 -23.23 5.92
N LYS A 266 4.47 -24.52 6.27
CA LYS A 266 3.40 -25.19 7.04
C LYS A 266 3.54 -24.99 8.55
N VAL A 267 4.77 -24.88 9.03
CA VAL A 267 5.08 -24.82 10.47
C VAL A 267 4.93 -23.38 11.00
N HIS A 268 5.05 -22.38 10.13
CA HIS A 268 5.11 -20.99 10.54
C HIS A 268 4.04 -20.04 9.99
N PRO A 269 2.80 -20.43 9.63
CA PRO A 269 1.87 -19.53 8.93
C PRO A 269 1.60 -18.21 9.66
N GLY A 270 1.65 -18.19 11.00
CA GLY A 270 1.49 -16.98 11.82
C GLY A 270 2.76 -16.16 12.07
N LEU A 271 3.95 -16.61 11.64
CA LEU A 271 5.16 -15.79 11.70
C LEU A 271 5.34 -14.91 10.46
N TRP A 272 4.67 -15.24 9.36
CA TRP A 272 4.82 -14.54 8.07
C TRP A 272 4.26 -13.13 8.13
N TYR A 273 3.35 -12.88 9.05
CA TYR A 273 2.53 -11.69 9.06
C TYR A 273 2.46 -11.29 10.53
N PHE A 274 3.15 -10.23 10.91
CA PHE A 274 3.12 -9.72 12.28
C PHE A 274 1.68 -9.36 12.65
N ILE A 275 1.31 -9.29 13.94
CA ILE A 275 -0.08 -9.04 14.34
C ILE A 275 -0.43 -7.56 14.14
N HIS A 276 -0.57 -7.14 12.88
CA HIS A 276 -1.11 -5.87 12.42
C HIS A 276 -2.28 -6.16 11.48
N GLY A 277 -3.18 -5.19 11.32
CA GLY A 277 -4.41 -5.39 10.55
C GLY A 277 -4.18 -5.96 9.14
N ASP A 278 -3.14 -5.51 8.48
CA ASP A 278 -2.85 -5.76 7.06
C ASP A 278 -2.26 -7.15 6.84
N SER A 279 -1.34 -7.49 7.73
CA SER A 279 -0.80 -8.82 7.91
C SER A 279 -1.91 -9.83 8.27
N MET A 280 -2.81 -9.47 9.19
CA MET A 280 -3.96 -10.31 9.55
C MET A 280 -4.93 -10.49 8.37
N LEU A 281 -5.11 -9.48 7.53
CA LEU A 281 -5.91 -9.56 6.31
C LEU A 281 -5.29 -10.52 5.29
N THR A 282 -3.98 -10.44 5.09
CA THR A 282 -3.25 -11.38 4.22
C THR A 282 -3.35 -12.81 4.73
N VAL A 283 -3.17 -13.04 6.04
CA VAL A 283 -3.38 -14.34 6.69
C VAL A 283 -4.81 -14.83 6.49
N ALA A 284 -5.81 -13.95 6.70
CA ALA A 284 -7.21 -14.32 6.56
C ALA A 284 -7.53 -14.75 5.12
N ILE A 285 -7.04 -14.01 4.12
CA ILE A 285 -7.18 -14.38 2.70
C ILE A 285 -6.54 -15.75 2.46
N TYR A 286 -5.31 -15.96 2.92
CA TYR A 286 -4.60 -17.23 2.75
C TYR A 286 -5.32 -18.40 3.44
N GLU A 287 -5.65 -18.31 4.73
CA GLU A 287 -6.30 -19.37 5.49
C GLU A 287 -7.69 -19.71 4.93
N MET A 288 -8.38 -18.73 4.34
CA MET A 288 -9.73 -18.93 3.80
C MET A 288 -9.72 -19.49 2.38
N THR A 289 -8.73 -19.12 1.56
CA THR A 289 -8.71 -19.42 0.12
C THR A 289 -7.63 -20.40 -0.30
N GLY A 290 -6.55 -20.53 0.48
CA GLY A 290 -5.31 -21.22 0.10
C GLY A 290 -4.48 -20.45 -0.93
N ILE A 291 -4.81 -19.17 -1.19
CA ILE A 291 -4.14 -18.32 -2.18
C ILE A 291 -3.15 -17.40 -1.46
N LEU A 292 -1.93 -17.35 -1.99
CA LEU A 292 -0.84 -16.47 -1.54
C LEU A 292 -0.81 -15.19 -2.37
N PRO A 293 -0.06 -14.16 -1.92
CA PRO A 293 0.03 -12.91 -2.65
C PRO A 293 0.48 -13.12 -4.11
N THR A 294 -0.20 -12.45 -5.03
CA THR A 294 0.16 -12.43 -6.45
C THR A 294 0.48 -10.99 -6.83
N ASP A 295 1.76 -10.71 -7.05
CA ASP A 295 2.28 -9.38 -7.34
C ASP A 295 3.25 -9.45 -8.53
N PRO A 296 2.95 -8.75 -9.65
CA PRO A 296 3.82 -8.63 -10.82
C PRO A 296 5.11 -7.82 -10.55
N GLY A 297 5.35 -7.39 -9.31
CA GLY A 297 6.52 -6.62 -8.90
C GLY A 297 6.25 -5.12 -8.78
N TYR A 298 4.99 -4.70 -8.65
CA TYR A 298 4.64 -3.30 -8.40
C TYR A 298 4.85 -2.88 -6.94
N GLY A 299 5.00 -3.85 -6.02
CA GLY A 299 5.42 -3.59 -4.65
C GLY A 299 6.91 -3.22 -4.51
N TYR A 300 7.45 -3.31 -3.29
CA TYR A 300 8.84 -2.94 -2.94
C TYR A 300 9.95 -3.78 -3.62
N TYR A 301 9.57 -4.69 -4.51
CA TYR A 301 10.41 -5.67 -5.17
C TYR A 301 11.14 -5.13 -6.40
N ARG A 302 10.69 -3.99 -6.95
CA ARG A 302 11.34 -3.29 -8.06
C ARG A 302 11.72 -1.88 -7.64
N ASP A 303 13.00 -1.67 -7.35
CA ASP A 303 13.56 -0.39 -6.84
C ASP A 303 13.39 0.82 -7.77
N HIS A 304 13.00 0.58 -9.02
CA HIS A 304 12.71 1.59 -10.04
C HIS A 304 11.20 1.85 -10.20
N VAL A 305 10.34 1.01 -9.62
CA VAL A 305 8.87 1.09 -9.67
C VAL A 305 8.34 1.13 -8.23
N GLN A 306 8.79 2.11 -7.44
CA GLN A 306 8.24 2.36 -6.10
C GLN A 306 6.95 3.17 -6.26
N MET A 307 5.85 2.48 -6.52
CA MET A 307 4.54 3.10 -6.71
C MET A 307 3.81 3.32 -5.38
N PHE A 308 4.09 2.45 -4.42
CA PHE A 308 3.55 2.50 -3.07
C PHE A 308 4.61 3.00 -2.12
N ASP A 309 4.25 3.94 -1.25
CA ASP A 309 5.14 4.50 -0.24
C ASP A 309 6.55 4.75 -0.79
N PRO A 310 6.72 5.65 -1.78
CA PRO A 310 8.04 5.93 -2.32
C PRO A 310 8.83 6.78 -1.33
N GLY A 311 9.45 6.11 -0.37
CA GLY A 311 10.42 6.69 0.54
C GLY A 311 11.59 7.31 -0.21
N TRP A 312 12.24 8.32 0.37
CA TRP A 312 13.52 8.80 -0.16
C TRP A 312 14.61 7.74 0.06
N LYS A 313 15.44 7.48 -0.97
CA LYS A 313 16.61 6.55 -0.92
C LYS A 313 17.78 7.10 -0.06
N GLY A 314 17.51 8.01 0.87
CA GLY A 314 18.51 8.64 1.74
C GLY A 314 18.23 8.40 3.22
N TYR A 315 19.09 8.95 4.08
CA TYR A 315 18.89 8.87 5.54
C TYR A 315 17.56 9.54 5.92
N GLN A 316 16.58 8.74 6.32
CA GLN A 316 15.34 9.25 6.88
C GLN A 316 15.56 9.72 8.32
N THR A 317 14.84 10.76 8.71
CA THR A 317 14.79 11.18 10.11
C THR A 317 13.99 10.14 10.88
N LYS A 318 14.64 9.37 11.76
CA LYS A 318 13.98 8.40 12.64
C LYS A 318 12.86 9.09 13.41
N GLY A 319 11.62 8.62 13.25
CA GLY A 319 10.53 9.09 14.09
C GLY A 319 10.39 8.26 15.37
N PRO A 320 9.46 8.61 16.28
CA PRO A 320 9.32 8.02 17.62
C PRO A 320 9.21 6.49 17.67
N GLU A 321 8.66 5.92 16.60
CA GLU A 321 8.46 4.49 16.35
C GLU A 321 9.77 3.79 15.92
N ASP A 322 10.72 4.55 15.39
CA ASP A 322 12.07 4.10 15.01
C ASP A 322 13.09 4.25 16.15
N TRP A 323 12.71 4.82 17.30
CA TRP A 323 13.66 5.25 18.34
C TRP A 323 14.45 4.11 18.99
N ASN A 324 13.93 2.88 18.93
CA ASN A 324 14.61 1.71 19.48
C ASN A 324 15.34 0.87 18.43
N PHE A 325 15.31 1.27 17.14
CA PHE A 325 15.67 0.38 16.05
C PHE A 325 16.40 1.13 14.91
N ASP A 326 17.42 0.52 14.30
CA ASP A 326 18.01 0.99 13.03
C ASP A 326 17.08 0.59 11.86
N VAL A 327 15.79 0.91 11.97
CA VAL A 327 14.87 0.75 10.85
C VAL A 327 15.21 1.85 9.87
N PHE A 328 15.81 1.46 8.75
CA PHE A 328 15.74 2.27 7.55
C PHE A 328 14.31 2.10 7.06
N ASP A 329 13.39 2.92 7.59
CA ASP A 329 12.08 3.02 6.98
C ASP A 329 12.31 3.42 5.53
N LYS A 330 11.85 2.56 4.65
CA LYS A 330 12.27 2.51 3.27
C LYS A 330 11.13 2.98 2.37
N GLY A 331 9.99 3.36 2.96
CA GLY A 331 8.80 3.76 2.21
C GLY A 331 8.04 4.97 2.76
N ASN A 332 8.14 5.28 4.05
CA ASN A 332 7.20 6.23 4.67
C ASN A 332 7.75 7.66 4.79
N ASP A 333 7.93 8.34 3.66
CA ASP A 333 8.46 9.70 3.62
C ASP A 333 7.52 10.68 2.89
N PRO A 334 6.36 11.03 3.49
CA PRO A 334 5.42 11.97 2.89
C PRO A 334 6.04 13.37 2.68
N GLU A 335 6.99 13.76 3.53
CA GLU A 335 7.74 15.00 3.39
C GLU A 335 8.68 14.95 2.18
N GLY A 336 9.38 13.84 1.96
CA GLY A 336 10.19 13.60 0.77
C GLY A 336 9.37 13.60 -0.50
N VAL A 337 8.17 13.00 -0.50
CA VAL A 337 7.23 13.09 -1.63
C VAL A 337 6.82 14.55 -1.88
N LEU A 338 6.44 15.27 -0.83
CA LEU A 338 6.08 16.69 -0.91
C LEU A 338 7.23 17.55 -1.44
N GLN A 339 8.47 17.29 -0.99
CA GLN A 339 9.66 18.00 -1.43
C GLN A 339 9.97 17.71 -2.91
N ARG A 340 9.84 16.46 -3.36
CA ARG A 340 9.98 16.09 -4.79
C ARG A 340 8.95 16.81 -5.65
N LEU A 341 7.69 16.84 -5.22
CA LEU A 341 6.64 17.59 -5.93
C LEU A 341 6.97 19.07 -6.07
N ARG A 342 7.49 19.70 -5.00
CA ARG A 342 7.94 21.11 -5.04
C ARG A 342 9.09 21.31 -6.00
N THR A 343 10.13 20.48 -5.92
CA THR A 343 11.29 20.52 -6.81
C THR A 343 10.86 20.37 -8.28
N ALA A 344 10.01 19.38 -8.58
CA ALA A 344 9.51 19.11 -9.92
C ALA A 344 8.69 20.26 -10.50
N VAL A 345 7.86 20.93 -9.68
CA VAL A 345 7.06 22.11 -10.06
C VAL A 345 7.91 23.34 -10.32
N HIS A 346 8.99 23.53 -9.56
CA HIS A 346 9.85 24.70 -9.66
C HIS A 346 11.02 24.55 -10.64
N GLY A 347 11.11 23.42 -11.35
CA GLY A 347 12.21 23.15 -12.29
C GLY A 347 13.56 22.95 -11.61
N GLY A 348 13.57 22.48 -10.36
CA GLY A 348 14.79 22.01 -9.72
C GLY A 348 15.21 20.62 -10.23
N ASP A 349 16.24 20.04 -9.62
CA ASP A 349 16.83 18.74 -9.97
C ASP A 349 15.87 17.56 -9.65
N CYS A 350 14.77 17.44 -10.39
CA CYS A 350 13.96 16.23 -10.48
C CYS A 350 14.26 15.61 -11.85
N ASP A 351 15.12 14.60 -11.84
CA ASP A 351 15.50 13.87 -13.04
C ASP A 351 14.32 13.03 -13.59
N ASN A 352 14.55 12.30 -14.67
CA ASN A 352 13.51 11.48 -15.29
C ASN A 352 12.99 10.39 -14.35
N GLU A 353 13.83 9.82 -13.46
CA GLU A 353 13.40 8.82 -12.48
C GLU A 353 12.46 9.46 -11.44
N CYS A 354 12.82 10.62 -10.92
CA CYS A 354 11.97 11.39 -10.00
C CYS A 354 10.63 11.76 -10.64
N ASP A 355 10.64 12.27 -11.88
CA ASP A 355 9.41 12.69 -12.57
C ASP A 355 8.50 11.48 -12.86
N ASP A 356 9.09 10.36 -13.29
CA ASP A 356 8.35 9.12 -13.58
C ASP A 356 7.72 8.54 -12.31
N GLN A 357 8.46 8.46 -11.20
CA GLN A 357 7.93 8.04 -9.90
C GLN A 357 6.74 8.90 -9.47
N LEU A 358 6.84 10.24 -9.58
CA LEU A 358 5.77 11.14 -9.20
C LEU A 358 4.51 10.99 -10.07
N GLN A 359 4.66 10.58 -11.33
CA GLN A 359 3.53 10.32 -12.22
C GLN A 359 2.84 8.98 -11.94
N HIS A 360 3.60 8.00 -11.47
CA HIS A 360 3.14 6.63 -11.21
C HIS A 360 2.92 6.32 -9.72
N LEU A 361 2.83 7.35 -8.86
CA LEU A 361 2.43 7.18 -7.47
C LEU A 361 1.07 6.51 -7.38
N VAL A 362 0.94 5.49 -6.54
CA VAL A 362 -0.31 4.82 -6.20
C VAL A 362 -0.73 5.22 -4.79
N SER A 363 0.22 5.28 -3.86
CA SER A 363 -0.09 5.68 -2.49
C SER A 363 1.08 6.26 -1.70
N VAL A 364 0.74 6.93 -0.60
CA VAL A 364 1.70 7.33 0.44
C VAL A 364 1.03 7.35 1.82
N HIS A 365 1.71 6.88 2.85
CA HIS A 365 1.32 7.12 4.24
C HIS A 365 1.84 8.46 4.73
N ILE A 366 0.93 9.26 5.26
CA ILE A 366 1.29 10.56 5.82
C ILE A 366 1.60 10.51 7.31
N ARG A 367 1.32 9.36 7.96
CA ARG A 367 1.50 9.06 9.39
C ARG A 367 1.01 10.15 10.34
N SER A 368 -0.14 9.92 10.95
CA SER A 368 -0.79 10.85 11.89
C SER A 368 0.03 11.36 13.09
N ARG A 369 1.17 10.73 13.43
CA ARG A 369 1.89 10.92 14.70
C ARG A 369 3.17 11.78 14.63
N TYR A 370 3.71 12.07 13.45
CA TYR A 370 5.13 12.45 13.28
C TYR A 370 5.42 13.95 13.30
N SER A 371 4.39 14.75 13.42
CA SER A 371 4.45 16.14 13.01
C SER A 371 4.43 17.14 14.15
N GLN A 372 4.56 16.67 15.40
CA GLN A 372 4.63 17.57 16.55
C GLN A 372 5.97 18.32 16.59
N ASP A 373 7.06 17.69 16.17
CA ASP A 373 8.41 18.28 16.24
C ASP A 373 8.73 19.22 15.06
N TYR A 374 8.09 18.99 13.90
CA TYR A 374 8.12 19.89 12.74
C TYR A 374 6.85 20.74 12.64
N ALA A 375 6.28 21.15 13.78
CA ALA A 375 5.51 22.39 13.84
C ALA A 375 6.44 23.59 13.55
N VAL A 376 6.92 23.62 12.32
CA VAL A 376 7.52 24.73 11.60
C VAL A 376 6.63 25.94 11.84
N ASN A 377 7.26 27.12 11.86
CA ASN A 377 6.66 28.45 11.80
C ASN A 377 5.63 28.60 10.64
N VAL A 378 4.50 27.91 10.70
CA VAL A 378 3.41 28.05 9.74
C VAL A 378 2.63 29.28 10.16
N ASN A 379 3.12 30.44 9.72
CA ASN A 379 2.35 31.69 9.64
C ASN A 379 1.21 31.60 8.60
N ASP A 380 0.94 30.43 8.03
CA ASP A 380 -0.20 30.17 7.16
C ASP A 380 -1.44 29.97 8.04
N THR A 381 -2.03 31.09 8.45
CA THR A 381 -3.13 31.22 9.41
C THR A 381 -4.49 30.68 8.93
N ASP A 382 -4.52 29.99 7.79
CA ASP A 382 -5.78 29.57 7.14
C ASP A 382 -6.14 28.09 7.37
N PHE A 383 -5.43 27.37 8.25
CA PHE A 383 -5.86 26.04 8.72
C PHE A 383 -6.73 26.15 9.96
N ARG A 384 -7.88 26.83 9.82
CA ARG A 384 -8.91 26.84 10.85
C ARG A 384 -9.57 25.46 10.93
N HIS A 385 -9.11 24.68 11.92
CA HIS A 385 -9.89 23.70 12.67
C HIS A 385 -10.45 22.51 11.87
N VAL A 386 -9.65 21.46 11.69
CA VAL A 386 -10.20 20.12 11.43
C VAL A 386 -9.56 19.13 12.39
N GLY A 387 -10.25 18.86 13.51
CA GLY A 387 -9.91 17.78 14.45
C GLY A 387 -9.05 18.14 15.67
N PRO A 388 -8.83 17.14 16.56
CA PRO A 388 -7.94 17.25 17.72
C PRO A 388 -6.53 17.71 17.35
N GLU A 389 -5.81 18.35 18.29
CA GLU A 389 -4.49 18.94 18.01
C GLU A 389 -3.48 17.94 17.45
N HIS A 390 -3.54 16.68 17.88
CA HIS A 390 -2.65 15.62 17.44
C HIS A 390 -2.89 15.15 15.99
N HIS A 391 -4.07 15.40 15.40
CA HIS A 391 -4.34 15.05 13.99
C HIS A 391 -4.02 16.16 13.00
N ARG A 392 -3.88 17.41 13.49
CA ARG A 392 -3.75 18.58 12.64
C ARG A 392 -2.69 18.45 11.56
N PRO A 393 -1.49 17.92 11.83
CA PRO A 393 -0.49 18.03 10.80
C PRO A 393 -0.55 16.90 9.77
N ALA A 394 -1.14 15.73 10.08
CA ALA A 394 -1.52 14.78 9.03
C ALA A 394 -2.63 15.36 8.15
N SER A 395 -3.63 16.02 8.74
CA SER A 395 -4.60 16.78 7.96
C SER A 395 -3.91 17.82 7.07
N TYR A 396 -2.94 18.57 7.59
CA TYR A 396 -2.12 19.50 6.80
C TYR A 396 -1.35 18.79 5.67
N MET A 397 -0.78 17.62 5.93
CA MET A 397 -0.04 16.85 4.94
C MET A 397 -0.95 16.42 3.78
N HIS A 398 -2.19 15.97 4.05
CA HIS A 398 -3.18 15.71 3.00
C HIS A 398 -3.39 16.93 2.10
N PHE A 399 -3.60 18.11 2.68
CA PHE A 399 -3.81 19.35 1.91
C PHE A 399 -2.56 19.79 1.15
N ALA A 400 -1.38 19.68 1.76
CA ALA A 400 -0.12 20.06 1.15
C ALA A 400 0.19 19.16 -0.05
N LEU A 401 0.07 17.85 0.11
CA LEU A 401 0.23 16.90 -0.97
C LEU A 401 -0.77 17.18 -2.10
N ASP A 402 -2.05 17.45 -1.81
CA ASP A 402 -3.09 17.66 -2.84
C ASP A 402 -2.75 18.91 -3.67
N LYS A 403 -2.44 20.01 -2.98
CA LYS A 403 -2.04 21.28 -3.60
C LYS A 403 -0.82 21.13 -4.50
N TRP A 404 0.22 20.44 -4.04
CA TRP A 404 1.48 20.32 -4.79
C TRP A 404 1.39 19.27 -5.90
N TYR A 405 0.67 18.18 -5.68
CA TYR A 405 0.41 17.17 -6.70
C TYR A 405 -0.42 17.73 -7.86
N MET A 406 -1.45 18.54 -7.56
CA MET A 406 -2.24 19.24 -8.60
C MET A 406 -1.39 20.24 -9.40
N LYS A 407 -0.48 20.96 -8.75
CA LYS A 407 0.48 21.83 -9.46
C LYS A 407 1.43 21.04 -10.34
N PHE A 408 1.95 19.92 -9.85
CA PHE A 408 2.84 19.03 -10.59
C PHE A 408 2.15 18.53 -11.86
N ARG A 409 0.95 17.97 -11.73
CA ARG A 409 0.16 17.47 -12.87
C ARG A 409 -0.09 18.56 -13.91
N LYS A 410 -0.51 19.76 -13.47
CA LYS A 410 -0.70 20.91 -14.36
C LYS A 410 0.60 21.31 -15.08
N ALA A 411 1.73 21.31 -14.37
CA ALA A 411 3.04 21.64 -14.96
C ALA A 411 3.51 20.60 -16.00
N ARG A 412 2.96 19.38 -15.97
CA ARG A 412 3.23 18.31 -16.94
C ARG A 412 2.13 18.13 -17.99
N GLY A 413 1.11 18.99 -18.00
CA GLY A 413 -0.02 18.87 -18.92
C GLY A 413 -0.90 17.63 -18.66
N LEU A 414 -0.80 17.04 -17.46
CA LEU A 414 -1.64 15.93 -17.03
C LEU A 414 -3.01 16.44 -16.59
N ALA A 415 -4.05 15.65 -16.82
CA ALA A 415 -5.42 15.99 -16.40
C ALA A 415 -5.50 16.15 -14.87
N ALA A 416 -6.33 17.08 -14.41
CA ALA A 416 -6.76 17.11 -13.00
C ALA A 416 -7.60 15.85 -12.70
N TYR A 417 -7.42 15.24 -11.53
CA TYR A 417 -8.18 14.04 -11.12
C TYR A 417 -9.52 14.36 -10.45
#